data_AF-A0A3A5VFZ7-F1
#
_entry.id   AF-A0A3A5VFZ7-F1
#
_cell.length_a   1.000
_cell.length_b   1.000
_cell.length_c   1.000
_cell.angle_alpha   90.00
_cell.angle_beta   90.00
_cell.angle_gamma   90.00
#
_symmetry.space_group_name_H-M   'P 1'
#
loop_
_entity.id
_entity.type
_entity.pdbx_description
1 polymer ?
#
loop_
_entity_poly.entity_id
_entity_poly.type
_entity_poly.pdbx_seq_one_letter_code
_entity_poly.pdbx_strand_id
1 'polypeptide(L)'
;MNDPDFPPIAPTSPHTLFEEGLGILSIDRGMFDRHLNTVVDLIVPHRMNLSDDPFEVHQKWLSRRMDEVAHRLLFLIATDWLAQAFDPHAPNTDRWWLSIALVNGLATVPYGQPVHQGYHLVESIALAERPGTWHTQPDAGPQHMDWNPHAVVPRMSTAVIAHEQGVEAARWLLERLENGPLDRRLLLMEWVRLLLERKGLIDPLGLKEILMRRALDTEGEVANKVTLCLAKTIEADRDFGYKLAQRLHGRDETLVQRAMADVLTRLFRRLGWDALPFLDDMLNSSDEGVLAAASATVGDVKYLDKDQWADRLKQLVDHPLPIVRRNLVPNLREYIDYDPADKRGVLIALWRDGDEVVRTRLRELLLRMEEVASDHFARQVKALHDLEADLEPLWGPLEIRRAGRAEAWKTWLAGDGEQPTSSARSVHQSTKEAPRELPNLDDALNTLDED
;
A
#
# COMPACT_ATOMS: atom_id res chain seq x y z
N MET A 1 8.91 38.05 4.48
CA MET A 1 9.64 39.31 4.18
C MET A 1 8.56 40.33 3.85
N ASN A 2 8.18 41.19 4.80
CA ASN A 2 7.24 42.28 4.52
C ASN A 2 8.08 43.51 4.21
N ASP A 3 8.05 43.99 2.97
CA ASP A 3 8.52 45.33 2.67
C ASP A 3 7.47 46.31 3.21
N PRO A 4 7.77 47.07 4.28
CA PRO A 4 6.81 48.01 4.85
C PRO A 4 6.44 49.14 3.89
N ASP A 5 7.26 49.39 2.86
CA ASP A 5 7.02 50.45 1.88
C ASP A 5 6.06 50.02 0.76
N PHE A 6 5.94 48.70 0.51
CA PHE A 6 5.04 48.13 -0.50
C PHE A 6 4.32 46.87 0.04
N PRO A 7 3.33 47.04 0.92
CA PRO A 7 2.60 45.91 1.46
C PRO A 7 1.84 45.17 0.34
N PRO A 8 1.73 43.83 0.41
CA PRO A 8 0.92 43.07 -0.53
C PRO A 8 -0.54 43.55 -0.46
N ILE A 9 -1.06 43.97 -1.61
CA ILE A 9 -2.45 44.46 -1.73
C ILE A 9 -3.34 43.23 -1.92
N ALA A 10 -4.32 43.07 -1.04
CA ALA A 10 -5.33 42.03 -1.18
C ALA A 10 -6.41 42.47 -2.19
N PRO A 11 -6.94 41.57 -3.04
CA PRO A 11 -8.02 41.89 -3.96
C PRO A 11 -9.25 42.36 -3.19
N THR A 12 -9.86 43.45 -3.64
CA THR A 12 -11.04 44.03 -2.98
C THR A 12 -12.33 43.28 -3.30
N SER A 13 -12.37 42.53 -4.41
CA SER A 13 -13.54 41.74 -4.81
C SER A 13 -13.15 40.56 -5.73
N PRO A 14 -13.99 39.51 -5.81
CA PRO A 14 -13.80 38.43 -6.78
C PRO A 14 -13.82 38.90 -8.25
N HIS A 15 -14.58 39.96 -8.55
CA HIS A 15 -14.67 40.51 -9.91
C HIS A 15 -13.33 41.11 -10.36
N THR A 16 -12.67 41.84 -9.47
CA THR A 16 -11.34 42.41 -9.71
C THR A 16 -10.33 41.33 -10.07
N LEU A 17 -10.34 40.22 -9.32
CA LEU A 17 -9.46 39.08 -9.58
C LEU A 17 -9.77 38.40 -10.93
N PHE A 18 -11.04 38.34 -11.33
CA PHE A 18 -11.40 37.82 -12.65
C PHE A 18 -10.89 38.71 -13.79
N GLU A 19 -11.08 40.03 -13.68
CA GLU A 19 -10.60 40.99 -14.69
C GLU A 19 -9.07 40.99 -14.79
N GLU A 20 -8.37 40.95 -13.66
CA GLU A 20 -6.90 40.83 -13.61
C GLU A 20 -6.43 39.54 -14.27
N GLY A 21 -7.06 38.40 -13.98
CA GLY A 21 -6.72 37.12 -14.60
C GLY A 21 -6.89 37.13 -16.11
N LEU A 22 -8.01 37.66 -16.61
CA LEU A 22 -8.23 37.84 -18.05
C LEU A 22 -7.24 38.82 -18.68
N GLY A 23 -6.90 39.89 -17.97
CA GLY A 23 -5.91 40.87 -18.39
C GLY A 23 -4.53 40.23 -18.56
N ILE A 24 -4.06 39.47 -17.57
CA ILE A 24 -2.77 38.76 -17.62
C ILE A 24 -2.74 37.75 -18.76
N LEU A 25 -3.79 36.94 -18.94
CA LEU A 25 -3.87 36.00 -20.06
C LEU A 25 -3.88 36.70 -21.42
N SER A 26 -4.53 37.86 -21.52
CA SER A 26 -4.59 38.64 -22.76
C SER A 26 -3.24 39.28 -23.12
N ILE A 27 -2.46 39.67 -22.11
CA ILE A 27 -1.12 40.25 -22.26
C ILE A 27 -0.10 39.14 -22.58
N ASP A 28 -0.17 38.00 -21.89
CA ASP A 28 0.79 36.91 -21.99
C ASP A 28 0.31 35.78 -22.92
N ARG A 29 0.01 36.15 -24.18
CA ARG A 29 -0.42 35.18 -25.22
C ARG A 29 0.62 34.11 -25.48
N GLY A 30 1.91 34.45 -25.37
CA GLY A 30 3.00 33.51 -25.60
C GLY A 30 3.02 32.36 -24.58
N MET A 31 2.78 32.66 -23.29
CA MET A 31 2.65 31.62 -22.27
C MET A 31 1.44 30.71 -22.55
N PHE A 32 0.30 31.29 -22.91
CA PHE A 32 -0.90 30.54 -23.26
C PHE A 32 -0.66 29.59 -24.44
N ASP A 33 -0.10 30.08 -25.55
CA ASP A 33 0.16 29.29 -26.75
C ASP A 33 1.16 28.17 -26.48
N ARG A 34 2.21 28.44 -25.69
CA ARG A 34 3.20 27.43 -25.28
C ARG A 34 2.54 26.30 -24.48
N HIS A 35 1.70 26.64 -23.49
CA HIS A 35 1.01 25.63 -22.71
C HIS A 35 -0.04 24.88 -23.53
N LEU A 36 -0.76 25.56 -24.43
CA LEU A 36 -1.71 24.90 -25.32
C LEU A 36 -1.00 23.86 -26.20
N ASN A 37 0.12 24.22 -26.81
CA ASN A 37 0.92 23.28 -27.60
C ASN A 37 1.38 22.08 -26.76
N THR A 38 1.88 22.33 -25.54
CA THR A 38 2.28 21.27 -24.60
C THR A 38 1.13 20.31 -24.28
N VAL A 39 -0.08 20.84 -24.06
CA VAL A 39 -1.27 20.04 -23.76
C VAL A 39 -1.72 19.25 -24.99
N VAL A 40 -1.68 19.86 -26.17
CA VAL A 40 -2.02 19.20 -27.45
C VAL A 40 -1.09 18.02 -27.69
N ASP A 41 0.22 18.21 -27.56
CA ASP A 41 1.22 17.14 -27.74
C ASP A 41 1.02 15.97 -26.78
N LEU A 42 0.52 16.25 -25.57
CA LEU A 42 0.27 15.24 -24.55
C LEU A 42 -1.06 14.47 -24.75
N ILE A 43 -2.11 15.15 -25.22
CA ILE A 43 -3.45 14.56 -25.40
C ILE A 43 -3.58 13.84 -26.74
N VAL A 44 -2.93 14.35 -27.78
CA VAL A 44 -3.06 13.80 -29.14
C VAL A 44 -2.19 12.54 -29.26
N PRO A 45 -2.79 11.37 -29.56
CA PRO A 45 -2.02 10.13 -29.74
C PRO A 45 -1.06 10.25 -30.93
N HIS A 46 0.18 9.78 -30.76
CA HIS A 46 1.22 9.87 -31.80
C HIS A 46 0.78 9.29 -33.16
N ARG A 47 -0.06 8.24 -33.18
CA ARG A 47 -0.62 7.65 -34.41
C ARG A 47 -1.43 8.64 -35.26
N MET A 48 -1.96 9.70 -34.67
CA MET A 48 -2.73 10.73 -35.40
C MET A 48 -1.83 11.69 -36.17
N ASN A 49 -0.55 11.79 -35.80
CA ASN A 49 0.44 12.55 -36.57
C ASN A 49 0.75 11.91 -37.93
N LEU A 50 0.30 10.66 -38.16
CA LEU A 50 0.55 9.87 -39.37
C LEU A 50 -0.61 9.93 -40.38
N SER A 51 -1.65 10.73 -40.14
CA SER A 51 -2.78 10.90 -41.07
C SER A 51 -2.45 11.90 -42.19
N ASP A 52 -3.21 11.84 -43.29
CA ASP A 52 -3.02 12.73 -44.45
C ASP A 52 -3.22 14.23 -44.11
N ASP A 53 -4.13 14.55 -43.17
CA ASP A 53 -4.28 15.88 -42.58
C ASP A 53 -4.30 15.79 -41.04
N PRO A 54 -3.12 15.84 -40.39
CA PRO A 54 -3.01 15.78 -38.94
C PRO A 54 -3.76 16.92 -38.24
N PHE A 55 -3.78 18.12 -38.83
CA PHE A 55 -4.37 19.29 -38.18
C PHE A 55 -5.89 19.18 -38.08
N GLU A 56 -6.57 18.76 -39.15
CA GLU A 56 -8.01 18.56 -39.13
C GLU A 56 -8.41 17.42 -38.17
N VAL A 57 -7.62 16.34 -38.15
CA VAL A 57 -7.84 15.20 -37.24
C VAL A 57 -7.62 15.60 -35.78
N HIS A 58 -6.57 16.37 -35.48
CA HIS A 58 -6.30 16.87 -34.14
C HIS A 58 -7.42 17.79 -33.67
N GLN A 59 -7.89 18.70 -34.52
CA GLN A 59 -8.98 19.61 -34.18
C GLN A 59 -10.27 18.85 -33.85
N LYS A 60 -10.64 17.84 -34.65
CA LYS A 60 -11.79 16.97 -34.37
C LYS A 60 -11.60 16.12 -33.10
N TRP A 61 -10.37 15.72 -32.80
CA TRP A 61 -10.04 14.94 -31.60
C TRP A 61 -10.11 15.77 -30.32
N LEU A 62 -9.56 16.98 -30.35
CA LEU A 62 -9.50 17.92 -29.24
C LEU A 62 -10.87 18.54 -28.95
N SER A 63 -11.68 18.83 -29.98
CA SER A 63 -13.03 19.38 -29.80
C SER A 63 -13.95 18.45 -28.99
N ARG A 64 -13.69 17.14 -29.03
CA ARG A 64 -14.41 16.14 -28.21
C ARG A 64 -13.88 16.04 -26.77
N ARG A 65 -12.78 16.72 -26.44
CA ARG A 65 -12.07 16.67 -25.15
C ARG A 65 -11.74 18.06 -24.62
N MET A 66 -12.56 19.05 -24.97
CA MET A 66 -12.31 20.44 -24.59
C MET A 66 -12.17 20.62 -23.08
N ASP A 67 -12.97 19.90 -22.29
CA ASP A 67 -12.89 19.97 -20.83
C ASP A 67 -11.53 19.47 -20.32
N GLU A 68 -11.01 18.36 -20.87
CA GLU A 68 -9.70 17.83 -20.48
C GLU A 68 -8.55 18.77 -20.90
N VAL A 69 -8.63 19.33 -22.12
CA VAL A 69 -7.66 20.33 -22.61
C VAL A 69 -7.66 21.55 -21.71
N ALA A 70 -8.83 22.13 -21.45
CA ALA A 70 -8.99 23.31 -20.60
C ALA A 70 -8.47 23.05 -19.19
N HIS A 71 -8.81 21.90 -18.60
CA HIS A 71 -8.41 21.56 -17.25
C HIS A 71 -6.88 21.41 -17.12
N ARG A 72 -6.22 20.73 -18.06
CA ARG A 72 -4.76 20.62 -18.09
C ARG A 72 -4.08 21.97 -18.32
N LEU A 73 -4.64 22.77 -19.22
CA LEU A 73 -4.13 24.11 -19.53
C LEU A 73 -4.19 25.03 -18.32
N LEU A 74 -5.33 25.06 -17.61
CA LEU A 74 -5.51 25.89 -16.41
C LEU A 74 -4.58 25.47 -15.27
N PHE A 75 -4.28 24.18 -15.11
CA PHE A 75 -3.29 23.73 -14.15
C PHE A 75 -1.86 24.17 -14.51
N LEU A 76 -1.48 24.14 -15.79
CA LEU A 76 -0.19 24.68 -16.24
C LEU A 76 -0.09 26.19 -15.99
N ILE A 77 -1.16 26.93 -16.29
CA ILE A 77 -1.25 28.37 -16.02
C ILE A 77 -1.11 28.64 -14.52
N ALA A 78 -1.85 27.92 -13.67
CA ALA A 78 -1.78 28.06 -12.23
C ALA A 78 -0.36 27.78 -11.70
N THR A 79 0.30 26.77 -12.26
CA THR A 79 1.69 26.41 -11.93
C THR A 79 2.66 27.52 -12.31
N ASP A 80 2.53 28.07 -13.52
CA ASP A 80 3.39 29.15 -14.03
C ASP A 80 3.18 30.45 -13.24
N TRP A 81 1.93 30.81 -12.95
CA TRP A 81 1.59 31.94 -12.09
C TRP A 81 2.18 31.80 -10.69
N LEU A 82 2.08 30.62 -10.09
CA LEU A 82 2.67 30.35 -8.78
C LEU A 82 4.20 30.39 -8.82
N ALA A 83 4.82 29.88 -9.88
CA ALA A 83 6.28 29.96 -10.06
C ALA A 83 6.79 31.40 -10.18
N GLN A 84 6.03 32.27 -10.85
CA GLN A 84 6.36 33.70 -10.95
C GLN A 84 6.02 34.47 -9.66
N ALA A 85 4.98 34.07 -8.94
CA ALA A 85 4.67 34.62 -7.61
C ALA A 85 5.84 34.40 -6.64
N PHE A 86 6.48 33.23 -6.71
CA PHE A 86 7.66 32.86 -5.91
C PHE A 86 9.00 33.18 -6.59
N ASP A 87 9.06 34.16 -7.49
CA ASP A 87 10.34 34.61 -8.01
C ASP A 87 11.13 35.37 -6.92
N PRO A 88 12.33 34.91 -6.51
CA PRO A 88 13.11 35.61 -5.49
C PRO A 88 13.56 37.02 -5.89
N HIS A 89 13.64 37.31 -7.20
CA HIS A 89 14.11 38.59 -7.72
C HIS A 89 12.96 39.54 -8.05
N ALA A 90 11.78 39.00 -8.36
CA ALA A 90 10.62 39.77 -8.80
C ALA A 90 9.30 39.06 -8.41
N PRO A 91 8.99 38.95 -7.10
CA PRO A 91 7.77 38.29 -6.66
C PRO A 91 6.54 39.04 -7.16
N ASN A 92 5.50 38.30 -7.54
CA ASN A 92 4.28 38.88 -8.12
C ASN A 92 3.04 38.53 -7.28
N THR A 93 2.54 39.52 -6.53
CA THR A 93 1.39 39.38 -5.64
C THR A 93 0.08 39.12 -6.38
N ASP A 94 -0.13 39.69 -7.57
CA ASP A 94 -1.36 39.48 -8.34
C ASP A 94 -1.45 38.01 -8.81
N ARG A 95 -0.33 37.48 -9.32
CA ARG A 95 -0.22 36.06 -9.72
C ARG A 95 -0.32 35.11 -8.52
N TRP A 96 0.10 35.53 -7.32
CA TRP A 96 -0.14 34.79 -6.09
C TRP A 96 -1.64 34.61 -5.81
N TRP A 97 -2.41 35.70 -5.75
CA TRP A 97 -3.85 35.64 -5.51
C TRP A 97 -4.59 34.87 -6.60
N LEU A 98 -4.24 35.11 -7.86
CA LEU A 98 -4.81 34.42 -9.02
C LEU A 98 -4.54 32.91 -8.99
N SER A 99 -3.30 32.50 -8.69
CA SER A 99 -2.93 31.07 -8.62
C SER A 99 -3.68 30.35 -7.49
N ILE A 100 -3.78 30.94 -6.29
CA ILE A 100 -4.52 30.34 -5.17
C ILE A 100 -6.01 30.19 -5.52
N ALA A 101 -6.62 31.24 -6.07
CA ALA A 101 -8.02 31.22 -6.47
C ALA A 101 -8.28 30.16 -7.56
N LEU A 102 -7.40 30.08 -8.55
CA LEU A 102 -7.50 29.11 -9.64
C LEU A 102 -7.30 27.67 -9.14
N VAL A 103 -6.30 27.41 -8.29
CA VAL A 103 -6.10 26.09 -7.67
C VAL A 103 -7.32 25.67 -6.87
N ASN A 104 -7.88 26.57 -6.06
CA ASN A 104 -9.12 26.31 -5.32
C ASN A 104 -10.29 25.96 -6.26
N GLY A 105 -10.42 26.66 -7.39
CA GLY A 105 -11.46 26.44 -8.39
C GLY A 105 -11.28 25.16 -9.22
N LEU A 106 -10.05 24.70 -9.42
CA LEU A 106 -9.72 23.46 -10.12
C LEU A 106 -9.83 22.22 -9.22
N ALA A 107 -9.75 22.40 -7.89
CA ALA A 107 -9.84 21.34 -6.89
C ALA A 107 -11.28 20.86 -6.67
N THR A 108 -11.85 20.20 -7.68
CA THR A 108 -13.28 19.83 -7.72
C THR A 108 -13.55 18.32 -7.65
N VAL A 109 -12.66 17.47 -8.14
CA VAL A 109 -12.86 16.02 -8.24
C VAL A 109 -11.70 15.21 -7.64
N PRO A 110 -11.93 14.01 -7.09
CA PRO A 110 -10.92 13.22 -6.37
C PRO A 110 -10.06 12.32 -7.28
N TYR A 111 -9.90 12.67 -8.56
CA TYR A 111 -9.15 11.87 -9.53
C TYR A 111 -8.51 12.75 -10.61
N GLY A 112 -7.52 12.21 -11.32
CA GLY A 112 -6.88 12.91 -12.44
C GLY A 112 -5.98 14.07 -11.98
N GLN A 113 -5.98 15.16 -12.75
CA GLN A 113 -5.07 16.29 -12.53
C GLN A 113 -5.23 17.01 -11.18
N PRO A 114 -6.45 17.20 -10.64
CA PRO A 114 -6.61 17.77 -9.31
C PRO A 114 -5.85 17.03 -8.22
N VAL A 115 -5.75 15.70 -8.32
CA VAL A 115 -4.96 14.91 -7.38
C VAL A 115 -3.48 15.15 -7.62
N HIS A 116 -3.00 14.89 -8.84
CA HIS A 116 -1.56 14.83 -9.12
C HIS A 116 -0.86 16.18 -9.16
N GLN A 117 -1.48 17.23 -9.72
CA GLN A 117 -0.89 18.57 -9.75
C GLN A 117 -1.31 19.40 -8.54
N GLY A 118 -2.56 19.24 -8.08
CA GLY A 118 -3.08 20.03 -6.97
C GLY A 118 -2.26 19.88 -5.68
N TYR A 119 -1.90 18.65 -5.29
CA TYR A 119 -1.11 18.46 -4.05
C TYR A 119 0.29 19.08 -4.13
N HIS A 120 0.95 19.03 -5.31
CA HIS A 120 2.25 19.66 -5.53
C HIS A 120 2.16 21.18 -5.44
N LEU A 121 1.06 21.79 -5.90
CA LEU A 121 0.84 23.23 -5.76
C LEU A 121 0.57 23.60 -4.30
N VAL A 122 -0.16 22.78 -3.53
CA VAL A 122 -0.32 22.98 -2.09
C VAL A 122 1.01 22.84 -1.34
N GLU A 123 1.83 21.85 -1.71
CA GLU A 123 3.18 21.69 -1.19
C GLU A 123 4.02 22.95 -1.49
N SER A 124 4.00 23.44 -2.74
CA SER A 124 4.66 24.70 -3.14
C SER A 124 4.27 25.88 -2.25
N ILE A 125 2.97 26.03 -2.05
CA ILE A 125 2.37 27.10 -1.26
C ILE A 125 2.86 27.03 0.18
N ALA A 126 2.83 25.84 0.78
CA ALA A 126 3.29 25.60 2.15
C ALA A 126 4.79 25.94 2.34
N LEU A 127 5.60 25.71 1.32
CA LEU A 127 7.04 25.96 1.34
C LEU A 127 7.42 27.38 0.91
N ALA A 128 6.51 28.11 0.28
CA ALA A 128 6.80 29.36 -0.43
C ALA A 128 7.94 29.22 -1.45
N GLU A 129 7.98 28.07 -2.14
CA GLU A 129 8.99 27.76 -3.16
C GLU A 129 8.31 27.52 -4.53
N ARG A 130 9.07 27.69 -5.62
CA ARG A 130 8.54 27.54 -6.99
C ARG A 130 8.19 26.08 -7.32
N PRO A 131 7.01 25.79 -7.88
CA PRO A 131 6.62 24.44 -8.29
C PRO A 131 7.71 23.72 -9.09
N GLY A 132 8.02 22.47 -8.73
CA GLY A 132 9.02 21.65 -9.41
C GLY A 132 10.47 21.88 -8.97
N THR A 133 10.75 22.81 -8.05
CA THR A 133 12.12 22.97 -7.51
C THR A 133 12.50 21.92 -6.46
N TRP A 134 11.53 21.16 -5.94
CA TRP A 134 11.73 20.02 -5.04
C TRP A 134 11.46 18.69 -5.76
N HIS A 135 12.39 18.26 -6.62
CA HIS A 135 12.33 16.90 -7.14
C HIS A 135 12.85 15.88 -6.13
N THR A 136 11.94 14.97 -5.76
CA THR A 136 12.24 13.65 -5.22
C THR A 136 12.93 12.82 -6.30
N GLN A 137 14.21 13.08 -6.61
CA GLN A 137 14.98 12.05 -7.28
C GLN A 137 15.18 10.90 -6.28
N PRO A 138 14.99 9.63 -6.68
CA PRO A 138 15.45 8.52 -5.86
C PRO A 138 16.94 8.74 -5.60
N ASP A 139 17.40 8.44 -4.38
CA ASP A 139 18.82 8.46 -4.07
C ASP A 139 19.59 7.79 -5.21
N ALA A 140 20.54 8.50 -5.80
CA ALA A 140 21.51 7.87 -6.67
C ALA A 140 22.16 6.78 -5.81
N GLY A 141 21.82 5.52 -6.09
CA GLY A 141 22.46 4.40 -5.43
C GLY A 141 23.98 4.51 -5.58
N PRO A 142 24.78 3.78 -4.80
CA PRO A 142 26.25 3.85 -4.85
C PRO A 142 26.86 3.68 -6.27
N GLN A 143 26.07 3.14 -7.20
CA GLN A 143 26.39 2.86 -8.58
C GLN A 143 26.17 4.05 -9.55
N HIS A 144 25.53 5.15 -9.12
CA HIS A 144 25.15 6.31 -9.96
C HIS A 144 25.88 7.61 -9.57
N MET A 145 27.06 7.51 -8.94
CA MET A 145 27.93 8.68 -8.70
C MET A 145 28.72 9.05 -9.97
N ASP A 146 28.08 9.75 -10.91
CA ASP A 146 28.85 10.54 -11.87
C ASP A 146 29.32 11.83 -11.20
N TRP A 147 30.65 12.01 -11.13
CA TRP A 147 31.25 13.20 -10.53
C TRP A 147 31.03 14.42 -11.43
N ASN A 148 30.21 15.37 -10.97
CA ASN A 148 30.02 16.66 -11.61
C ASN A 148 30.36 17.80 -10.62
N PRO A 149 31.39 18.63 -10.89
CA PRO A 149 31.81 19.73 -10.02
C PRO A 149 30.80 20.89 -9.94
N HIS A 150 29.75 20.86 -10.78
CA HIS A 150 28.59 21.75 -10.73
C HIS A 150 27.29 21.01 -10.36
N ALA A 151 27.38 19.75 -9.90
CA ALA A 151 26.21 19.06 -9.37
C ALA A 151 25.68 19.86 -8.18
N VAL A 152 24.50 20.46 -8.37
CA VAL A 152 23.66 20.86 -7.24
C VAL A 152 23.29 19.57 -6.55
N VAL A 153 23.97 19.26 -5.45
CA VAL A 153 23.59 18.15 -4.57
C VAL A 153 22.09 18.33 -4.29
N PRO A 154 21.24 17.33 -4.58
CA PRO A 154 19.84 17.41 -4.22
C PRO A 154 19.76 17.83 -2.75
N ARG A 155 19.02 18.91 -2.45
CA ARG A 155 18.82 19.41 -1.08
C ARG A 155 17.96 18.45 -0.25
N MET A 156 18.30 17.17 -0.21
CA MET A 156 17.61 16.15 0.58
C MET A 156 18.11 16.09 2.03
N SER A 157 19.19 16.82 2.37
CA SER A 157 19.70 16.92 3.74
C SER A 157 19.20 18.15 4.52
N THR A 158 18.55 19.11 3.86
CA THR A 158 17.86 20.19 4.55
C THR A 158 16.43 19.76 4.79
N ALA A 159 16.07 19.54 6.05
CA ALA A 159 14.69 19.36 6.47
C ALA A 159 13.80 20.38 5.73
N VAL A 160 12.74 19.90 5.09
CA VAL A 160 11.73 20.75 4.45
C VAL A 160 11.21 21.74 5.50
N ILE A 161 11.55 23.02 5.36
CA ILE A 161 11.15 24.07 6.30
C ILE A 161 9.87 24.69 5.77
N ALA A 162 8.77 24.54 6.51
CA ALA A 162 7.51 25.15 6.16
C ALA A 162 7.59 26.68 6.33
N HIS A 163 7.09 27.44 5.36
CA HIS A 163 7.02 28.90 5.43
C HIS A 163 5.75 29.31 6.19
N GLU A 164 5.86 30.19 7.19
CA GLU A 164 4.74 30.55 8.08
C GLU A 164 3.49 31.02 7.33
N GLN A 165 3.61 32.06 6.49
CA GLN A 165 2.48 32.58 5.70
C GLN A 165 2.04 31.61 4.58
N GLY A 166 2.97 30.78 4.11
CA GLY A 166 2.68 29.77 3.09
C GLY A 166 1.80 28.67 3.64
N VAL A 167 2.09 28.24 4.87
CA VAL A 167 1.28 27.31 5.65
C VAL A 167 -0.12 27.85 5.90
N GLU A 168 -0.28 29.14 6.23
CA GLU A 168 -1.60 29.75 6.40
C GLU A 168 -2.44 29.65 5.12
N ALA A 169 -1.86 29.98 3.97
CA ALA A 169 -2.52 29.89 2.66
C ALA A 169 -2.84 28.43 2.28
N ALA A 170 -1.92 27.50 2.51
CA ALA A 170 -2.13 26.08 2.27
C ALA A 170 -3.24 25.52 3.18
N ARG A 171 -3.24 25.86 4.47
CA ARG A 171 -4.31 25.49 5.41
C ARG A 171 -5.66 26.02 4.96
N TRP A 172 -5.72 27.27 4.52
CA TRP A 172 -6.95 27.85 3.99
C TRP A 172 -7.49 27.04 2.80
N LEU A 173 -6.62 26.62 1.86
CA LEU A 173 -7.02 25.74 0.76
C LEU A 173 -7.56 24.39 1.26
N LEU A 174 -6.85 23.73 2.18
CA LEU A 174 -7.29 22.46 2.76
C LEU A 174 -8.65 22.60 3.46
N GLU A 175 -8.88 23.70 4.18
CA GLU A 175 -10.16 24.01 4.82
C GLU A 175 -11.28 24.25 3.80
N ARG A 176 -10.99 24.87 2.64
CA ARG A 176 -11.98 25.03 1.57
C ARG A 176 -12.43 23.68 1.00
N LEU A 177 -11.50 22.73 0.86
CA LEU A 177 -11.83 21.37 0.42
C LEU A 177 -12.58 20.61 1.54
N GLU A 178 -12.14 20.75 2.79
CA GLU A 178 -12.74 20.08 3.94
C GLU A 178 -14.22 20.45 4.13
N ASN A 179 -14.56 21.72 3.91
CA ASN A 179 -15.92 22.24 4.02
C ASN A 179 -16.69 22.19 2.69
N GLY A 180 -16.14 21.52 1.67
CA GLY A 180 -16.74 21.39 0.35
C GLY A 180 -17.76 20.24 0.22
N PRO A 181 -18.33 20.07 -0.99
CA PRO A 181 -19.11 18.87 -1.33
C PRO A 181 -18.24 17.61 -1.25
N LEU A 182 -18.90 16.44 -1.31
CA LEU A 182 -18.27 15.12 -1.16
C LEU A 182 -16.99 14.97 -1.99
N ASP A 183 -17.02 15.29 -3.28
CA ASP A 183 -15.87 15.16 -4.18
C ASP A 183 -14.64 15.96 -3.72
N ARG A 184 -14.84 17.15 -3.14
CA ARG A 184 -13.75 17.98 -2.60
C ARG A 184 -13.19 17.40 -1.31
N ARG A 185 -14.03 16.81 -0.46
CA ARG A 185 -13.58 16.12 0.76
C ARG A 185 -12.83 14.82 0.44
N LEU A 186 -13.25 14.10 -0.60
CA LEU A 186 -12.51 12.95 -1.12
C LEU A 186 -11.16 13.39 -1.72
N LEU A 187 -11.12 14.49 -2.46
CA LEU A 187 -9.88 15.08 -3.00
C LEU A 187 -8.93 15.50 -1.88
N LEU A 188 -9.46 16.13 -0.81
CA LEU A 188 -8.67 16.46 0.38
C LEU A 188 -7.96 15.23 0.93
N MET A 189 -8.66 14.08 0.99
CA MET A 189 -8.05 12.87 1.50
C MET A 189 -6.94 12.31 0.60
N GLU A 190 -7.06 12.45 -0.72
CA GLU A 190 -5.94 12.12 -1.62
C GLU A 190 -4.74 13.05 -1.41
N TRP A 191 -4.98 14.35 -1.22
CA TRP A 191 -3.90 15.31 -0.92
C TRP A 191 -3.25 15.03 0.43
N VAL A 192 -4.02 14.82 1.49
CA VAL A 192 -3.50 14.47 2.82
C VAL A 192 -2.64 13.23 2.75
N ARG A 193 -3.10 12.18 2.05
CA ARG A 193 -2.34 10.93 1.87
C ARG A 193 -0.96 11.17 1.24
N LEU A 194 -0.88 12.04 0.23
CA LEU A 194 0.37 12.38 -0.44
C LEU A 194 1.27 13.29 0.43
N LEU A 195 0.67 14.26 1.12
CA LEU A 195 1.38 15.18 2.01
C LEU A 195 1.98 14.48 3.24
N LEU A 196 1.41 13.35 3.69
CA LEU A 196 1.98 12.53 4.77
C LEU A 196 3.37 11.96 4.45
N GLU A 197 3.78 11.90 3.19
CA GLU A 197 5.15 11.53 2.81
C GLU A 197 6.17 12.62 3.21
N ARG A 198 5.71 13.84 3.51
CA ARG A 198 6.54 14.97 3.93
C ARG A 198 6.38 15.24 5.42
N LYS A 199 7.18 14.57 6.24
CA LYS A 199 7.14 14.71 7.71
C LYS A 199 7.16 16.17 8.19
N GLY A 200 7.97 17.03 7.56
CA GLY A 200 8.08 18.46 7.90
C GLY A 200 6.81 19.28 7.66
N LEU A 201 5.84 18.77 6.91
CA LEU A 201 4.57 19.45 6.63
C LEU A 201 3.40 18.92 7.46
N ILE A 202 3.55 17.81 8.19
CA ILE A 202 2.43 17.16 8.91
C ILE A 202 1.85 18.09 9.97
N ASP A 203 2.68 18.57 10.90
CA ASP A 203 2.23 19.44 11.98
C ASP A 203 1.92 20.87 11.47
N PRO A 204 2.78 21.50 10.62
CA PRO A 204 2.48 22.82 10.08
C PRO A 204 1.18 22.87 9.30
N LEU A 205 0.81 21.86 8.52
CA LEU A 205 -0.47 21.87 7.79
C LEU A 205 -1.67 21.43 8.64
N GLY A 206 -1.47 21.00 9.89
CA GLY A 206 -2.56 20.53 10.74
C GLY A 206 -3.24 19.25 10.22
N LEU A 207 -2.44 18.37 9.58
CA LEU A 207 -2.98 17.16 8.94
C LEU A 207 -3.58 16.20 9.98
N LYS A 208 -3.03 16.19 11.20
CA LYS A 208 -3.52 15.36 12.30
C LYS A 208 -4.97 15.71 12.65
N GLU A 209 -5.27 17.00 12.76
CA GLU A 209 -6.60 17.50 13.09
C GLU A 209 -7.59 17.22 11.96
N ILE A 210 -7.17 17.39 10.70
CA ILE A 210 -7.98 17.05 9.53
C ILE A 210 -8.34 15.56 9.55
N LEU A 211 -7.36 14.67 9.72
CA LEU A 211 -7.58 13.21 9.78
C LEU A 211 -8.55 12.84 10.90
N MET A 212 -8.42 13.46 12.08
CA MET A 212 -9.29 13.20 13.22
C MET A 212 -10.73 13.65 13.01
N ARG A 213 -10.96 14.75 12.28
CA ARG A 213 -12.30 15.20 11.89
C ARG A 213 -12.88 14.33 10.78
N ARG A 214 -12.10 14.02 9.74
CA ARG A 214 -12.54 13.20 8.61
C ARG A 214 -12.77 11.73 8.96
N ALA A 215 -12.13 11.23 10.01
CA ALA A 215 -12.48 9.91 10.57
C ALA A 215 -13.93 9.87 11.08
N LEU A 216 -14.53 11.01 11.42
CA LEU A 216 -15.94 11.17 11.83
C LEU A 216 -16.78 11.86 10.74
N ASP A 217 -16.36 11.83 9.47
CA ASP A 217 -17.17 12.38 8.37
C ASP A 217 -18.54 11.67 8.34
N THR A 218 -19.55 12.41 7.91
CA THR A 218 -20.91 11.88 7.75
C THR A 218 -20.97 10.88 6.60
N GLU A 219 -20.10 11.02 5.61
CA GLU A 219 -20.00 10.12 4.47
C GLU A 219 -18.93 9.07 4.73
N GLY A 220 -19.34 7.79 4.82
CA GLY A 220 -18.44 6.67 5.10
C GLY A 220 -17.29 6.53 4.09
N GLU A 221 -17.49 6.97 2.84
CA GLU A 221 -16.44 6.97 1.80
C GLU A 221 -15.24 7.84 2.18
N VAL A 222 -15.47 8.98 2.82
CA VAL A 222 -14.40 9.89 3.27
C VAL A 222 -13.66 9.25 4.44
N ALA A 223 -14.38 8.70 5.43
CA ALA A 223 -13.77 7.99 6.55
C ALA A 223 -12.94 6.78 6.10
N ASN A 224 -13.41 6.06 5.08
CA ASN A 224 -12.64 4.97 4.46
C ASN A 224 -11.32 5.47 3.85
N LYS A 225 -11.30 6.62 3.16
CA LYS A 225 -10.04 7.19 2.66
C LYS A 225 -9.05 7.52 3.78
N VAL A 226 -9.51 7.83 4.99
CA VAL A 226 -8.64 8.02 6.18
C VAL A 226 -7.93 6.72 6.57
N THR A 227 -8.55 5.55 6.39
CA THR A 227 -7.91 4.25 6.72
C THR A 227 -6.62 4.04 5.93
N LEU A 228 -6.58 4.52 4.67
CA LEU A 228 -5.42 4.44 3.79
C LEU A 228 -4.23 5.30 4.27
N CYS A 229 -4.48 6.26 5.16
CA CYS A 229 -3.46 7.13 5.74
C CYS A 229 -2.83 6.56 7.02
N LEU A 230 -3.42 5.51 7.63
CA LEU A 230 -3.03 5.01 8.95
C LEU A 230 -1.57 4.58 9.03
N ALA A 231 -1.09 3.82 8.04
CA ALA A 231 0.28 3.30 8.05
C ALA A 231 1.33 4.43 8.16
N LYS A 232 1.18 5.47 7.33
CA LYS A 232 2.08 6.64 7.32
C LYS A 232 1.89 7.52 8.54
N THR A 233 0.66 7.65 9.02
CA THR A 233 0.35 8.38 10.24
C THR A 233 1.03 7.76 11.45
N ILE A 234 0.99 6.43 11.60
CA ILE A 234 1.64 5.71 12.70
C ILE A 234 3.17 5.78 12.59
N GLU A 235 3.73 5.78 11.38
CA GLU A 235 5.18 5.99 11.15
C GLU A 235 5.65 7.40 11.53
N ALA A 236 4.79 8.40 11.38
CA ALA A 236 5.09 9.78 11.74
C ALA A 236 4.92 10.02 13.25
N ASP A 237 3.82 9.54 13.83
CA ASP A 237 3.47 9.70 15.23
C ASP A 237 2.62 8.49 15.66
N ARG A 238 3.24 7.56 16.38
CA ARG A 238 2.64 6.28 16.77
C ARG A 238 1.39 6.46 17.61
N ASP A 239 1.44 7.34 18.61
CA ASP A 239 0.35 7.54 19.57
C ASP A 239 -0.84 8.22 18.90
N PHE A 240 -0.58 9.20 18.03
CA PHE A 240 -1.61 9.81 17.21
C PHE A 240 -2.24 8.79 16.26
N GLY A 241 -1.42 8.03 15.53
CA GLY A 241 -1.89 7.02 14.59
C GLY A 241 -2.72 5.92 15.26
N TYR A 242 -2.35 5.51 16.48
CA TYR A 242 -3.14 4.58 17.28
C TYR A 242 -4.52 5.15 17.65
N LYS A 243 -4.58 6.40 18.15
CA LYS A 243 -5.86 7.08 18.45
C LYS A 243 -6.75 7.21 17.22
N LEU A 244 -6.16 7.49 16.06
CA LEU A 244 -6.88 7.56 14.79
C LEU A 244 -7.44 6.18 14.39
N ALA A 245 -6.66 5.12 14.55
CA ALA A 245 -7.10 3.74 14.30
C ALA A 245 -8.26 3.34 15.22
N GLN A 246 -8.19 3.64 16.52
CA GLN A 246 -9.28 3.39 17.47
C GLN A 246 -10.58 4.09 17.04
N ARG A 247 -10.48 5.33 16.57
CA ARG A 247 -11.63 6.10 16.10
C ARG A 247 -12.27 5.52 14.84
N LEU A 248 -11.46 5.08 13.88
CA LEU A 248 -11.96 4.44 12.66
C LEU A 248 -12.52 3.04 12.92
N HIS A 249 -11.94 2.30 13.86
CA HIS A 249 -12.42 0.99 14.25
C HIS A 249 -13.79 1.04 14.91
N GLY A 250 -14.09 2.08 15.69
CA GLY A 250 -15.41 2.29 16.29
C GLY A 250 -16.51 2.74 15.34
N ARG A 251 -16.33 2.58 14.01
CA ARG A 251 -17.33 2.92 13.00
C ARG A 251 -18.16 1.69 12.61
N ASP A 252 -19.45 1.94 12.37
CA ASP A 252 -20.43 0.88 12.08
C ASP A 252 -20.57 0.60 10.58
N GLU A 253 -20.14 1.52 9.71
CA GLU A 253 -20.27 1.32 8.26
C GLU A 253 -19.41 0.16 7.78
N THR A 254 -20.04 -0.85 7.14
CA THR A 254 -19.36 -2.04 6.62
C THR A 254 -18.17 -1.71 5.72
N LEU A 255 -18.27 -0.64 4.94
CA LEU A 255 -17.20 -0.21 4.04
C LEU A 255 -15.94 0.24 4.82
N VAL A 256 -16.11 0.89 5.98
CA VAL A 256 -14.99 1.33 6.84
C VAL A 256 -14.44 0.13 7.62
N GLN A 257 -15.31 -0.75 8.13
CA GLN A 257 -14.89 -1.97 8.84
C GLN A 257 -14.03 -2.87 7.94
N ARG A 258 -14.45 -3.11 6.70
CA ARG A 258 -13.66 -3.86 5.71
C ARG A 258 -12.33 -3.18 5.41
N ALA A 259 -12.33 -1.87 5.21
CA ALA A 259 -11.11 -1.12 4.96
C ALA A 259 -10.14 -1.15 6.16
N MET A 260 -10.65 -1.14 7.39
CA MET A 260 -9.87 -1.32 8.61
C MET A 260 -9.24 -2.72 8.68
N ALA A 261 -9.98 -3.76 8.28
CA ALA A 261 -9.45 -5.12 8.20
C ALA A 261 -8.36 -5.23 7.10
N ASP A 262 -8.54 -4.60 5.94
CA ASP A 262 -7.56 -4.59 4.84
C ASP A 262 -6.23 -3.89 5.18
N VAL A 263 -6.24 -2.96 6.15
CA VAL A 263 -5.02 -2.31 6.64
C VAL A 263 -4.43 -3.00 7.87
N LEU A 264 -5.11 -3.97 8.48
CA LEU A 264 -4.72 -4.57 9.76
C LEU A 264 -3.32 -5.17 9.74
N THR A 265 -2.93 -5.89 8.68
CA THR A 265 -1.56 -6.42 8.48
C THR A 265 -0.50 -5.30 8.54
N ARG A 266 -0.82 -4.11 8.00
CA ARG A 266 0.08 -2.95 8.06
C ARG A 266 0.11 -2.34 9.47
N LEU A 267 -0.99 -2.41 10.22
CA LEU A 267 -1.08 -1.96 11.61
C LEU A 267 -0.26 -2.86 12.54
N PHE A 268 -0.36 -4.18 12.42
CA PHE A 268 0.39 -5.13 13.25
C PHE A 268 1.90 -4.88 13.23
N ARG A 269 2.46 -4.66 12.03
CA ARG A 269 3.90 -4.38 11.88
C ARG A 269 4.37 -3.09 12.57
N ARG A 270 3.46 -2.15 12.87
CA ARG A 270 3.78 -0.81 13.41
C ARG A 270 3.35 -0.64 14.86
N LEU A 271 2.22 -1.23 15.25
CA LEU A 271 1.62 -1.10 16.57
C LEU A 271 1.93 -2.30 17.47
N GLY A 272 2.26 -3.48 16.89
CA GLY A 272 2.52 -4.70 17.64
C GLY A 272 1.31 -5.11 18.47
N TRP A 273 1.49 -5.25 19.78
CA TRP A 273 0.43 -5.62 20.74
C TRP A 273 -0.80 -4.71 20.70
N ASP A 274 -0.63 -3.42 20.41
CA ASP A 274 -1.75 -2.48 20.37
C ASP A 274 -2.71 -2.73 19.20
N ALA A 275 -2.30 -3.51 18.18
CA ALA A 275 -3.18 -3.94 17.09
C ALA A 275 -3.99 -5.21 17.42
N LEU A 276 -3.61 -5.95 18.46
CA LEU A 276 -4.23 -7.23 18.80
C LEU A 276 -5.73 -7.08 19.17
N PRO A 277 -6.16 -6.05 19.94
CA PRO A 277 -7.58 -5.85 20.20
C PRO A 277 -8.42 -5.63 18.94
N PHE A 278 -7.86 -4.97 17.91
CA PHE A 278 -8.56 -4.79 16.63
C PHE A 278 -8.74 -6.11 15.90
N LEU A 279 -7.73 -6.98 15.91
CA LEU A 279 -7.84 -8.32 15.33
C LEU A 279 -8.91 -9.14 16.03
N ASP A 280 -8.88 -9.17 17.36
CA ASP A 280 -9.80 -9.98 18.15
C ASP A 280 -11.25 -9.52 17.96
N ASP A 281 -11.50 -8.22 17.88
CA ASP A 281 -12.84 -7.69 17.55
C ASP A 281 -13.27 -8.05 16.13
N MET A 282 -12.40 -7.88 15.13
CA MET A 282 -12.71 -8.21 13.73
C MET A 282 -12.94 -9.71 13.49
N LEU A 283 -12.26 -10.60 14.22
CA LEU A 283 -12.50 -12.04 14.18
C LEU A 283 -13.87 -12.45 14.75
N ASN A 284 -14.55 -11.56 15.47
CA ASN A 284 -15.91 -11.75 15.96
C ASN A 284 -16.97 -11.02 15.10
N SER A 285 -16.56 -10.40 13.99
CA SER A 285 -17.47 -9.68 13.10
C SER A 285 -18.47 -10.63 12.42
N SER A 286 -19.66 -10.13 12.08
CA SER A 286 -20.63 -10.85 11.25
C SER A 286 -20.40 -10.65 9.75
N ASP A 287 -19.53 -9.72 9.34
CA ASP A 287 -19.24 -9.47 7.93
C ASP A 287 -18.18 -10.44 7.39
N GLU A 288 -18.53 -11.19 6.35
CA GLU A 288 -17.63 -12.18 5.75
C GLU A 288 -16.35 -11.54 5.19
N GLY A 289 -16.41 -10.30 4.70
CA GLY A 289 -15.27 -9.56 4.19
C GLY A 289 -14.28 -9.19 5.29
N VAL A 290 -14.79 -8.70 6.42
CA VAL A 290 -13.98 -8.41 7.62
C VAL A 290 -13.33 -9.69 8.15
N LEU A 291 -14.09 -10.79 8.29
CA LEU A 291 -13.58 -12.08 8.74
C LEU A 291 -12.49 -12.64 7.80
N ALA A 292 -12.70 -12.54 6.48
CA ALA A 292 -11.72 -12.95 5.49
C ALA A 292 -10.41 -12.15 5.62
N ALA A 293 -10.48 -10.82 5.71
CA ALA A 293 -9.28 -9.99 5.87
C ALA A 293 -8.58 -10.21 7.22
N ALA A 294 -9.32 -10.25 8.32
CA ALA A 294 -8.77 -10.44 9.67
C ALA A 294 -8.11 -11.82 9.84
N SER A 295 -8.76 -12.89 9.37
CA SER A 295 -8.19 -14.25 9.40
C SER A 295 -6.88 -14.36 8.61
N ALA A 296 -6.73 -13.62 7.50
CA ALA A 296 -5.47 -13.59 6.75
C ALA A 296 -4.32 -12.91 7.54
N THR A 297 -4.65 -12.02 8.48
CA THR A 297 -3.67 -11.34 9.34
C THR A 297 -3.27 -12.14 10.58
N VAL A 298 -3.99 -13.20 10.96
CA VAL A 298 -3.68 -14.02 12.16
C VAL A 298 -2.24 -14.52 12.15
N GLY A 299 -1.67 -14.79 10.98
CA GLY A 299 -0.27 -15.20 10.85
C GLY A 299 0.75 -14.21 11.39
N ASP A 300 0.43 -12.92 11.47
CA ASP A 300 1.33 -11.91 12.02
C ASP A 300 1.44 -11.99 13.56
N VAL A 301 0.48 -12.63 14.25
CA VAL A 301 0.52 -12.81 15.72
C VAL A 301 1.75 -13.60 16.15
N LYS A 302 2.27 -14.50 15.30
CA LYS A 302 3.47 -15.31 15.59
C LYS A 302 4.72 -14.48 15.90
N TYR A 303 4.79 -13.26 15.38
CA TYR A 303 5.92 -12.35 15.61
C TYR A 303 5.86 -11.68 17.00
N LEU A 304 4.68 -11.70 17.64
CA LEU A 304 4.48 -11.24 19.00
C LEU A 304 4.57 -12.40 19.99
N ASP A 305 3.80 -13.46 19.74
CA ASP A 305 3.66 -14.62 20.61
C ASP A 305 3.20 -15.84 19.81
N LYS A 306 4.06 -16.87 19.76
CA LYS A 306 3.80 -18.10 19.02
C LYS A 306 2.72 -18.98 19.66
N ASP A 307 2.58 -18.96 20.98
CA ASP A 307 1.54 -19.74 21.65
C ASP A 307 0.17 -19.13 21.38
N GLN A 308 0.04 -17.81 21.52
CA GLN A 308 -1.21 -17.10 21.19
C GLN A 308 -1.60 -17.20 19.72
N TRP A 309 -0.61 -17.23 18.83
CA TRP A 309 -0.84 -17.50 17.41
C TRP A 309 -1.39 -18.91 17.19
N ALA A 310 -0.75 -19.93 17.77
CA ALA A 310 -1.19 -21.32 17.63
C ALA A 310 -2.58 -21.55 18.24
N ASP A 311 -2.90 -20.89 19.37
CA ASP A 311 -4.22 -20.93 19.99
C ASP A 311 -5.29 -20.30 19.08
N ARG A 312 -4.99 -19.17 18.42
CA ARG A 312 -5.89 -18.54 17.44
C ARG A 312 -6.09 -19.38 16.18
N LEU A 313 -5.04 -20.05 15.69
CA LEU A 313 -5.20 -21.03 14.60
C LEU A 313 -6.22 -22.09 15.01
N LYS A 314 -6.10 -22.66 16.23
CA LYS A 314 -7.05 -23.65 16.73
C LYS A 314 -8.46 -23.09 16.91
N GLN A 315 -8.63 -21.83 17.29
CA GLN A 315 -9.97 -21.22 17.37
C GLN A 315 -10.65 -21.12 16.00
N LEU A 316 -9.86 -20.95 14.93
CA LEU A 316 -10.38 -20.70 13.58
C LEU A 316 -10.52 -21.95 12.70
N VAL A 317 -9.94 -23.10 13.07
CA VAL A 317 -10.01 -24.31 12.23
C VAL A 317 -11.42 -24.83 12.00
N ASP A 318 -12.33 -24.60 12.96
CA ASP A 318 -13.72 -25.06 12.90
C ASP A 318 -14.67 -23.92 12.49
N HIS A 319 -14.13 -22.80 11.99
CA HIS A 319 -14.94 -21.62 11.63
C HIS A 319 -15.88 -21.95 10.45
N PRO A 320 -17.17 -21.55 10.46
CA PRO A 320 -18.15 -21.95 9.45
C PRO A 320 -17.81 -21.50 8.03
N LEU A 321 -17.18 -20.33 7.87
CA LEU A 321 -16.79 -19.79 6.57
C LEU A 321 -15.54 -20.50 6.01
N PRO A 322 -15.61 -21.10 4.81
CA PRO A 322 -14.45 -21.77 4.19
C PRO A 322 -13.27 -20.84 3.95
N ILE A 323 -13.51 -19.56 3.63
CA ILE A 323 -12.44 -18.59 3.37
C ILE A 323 -11.55 -18.38 4.59
N VAL A 324 -12.14 -18.34 5.80
CA VAL A 324 -11.40 -18.20 7.07
C VAL A 324 -10.48 -19.40 7.28
N ARG A 325 -10.99 -20.62 7.07
CA ARG A 325 -10.20 -21.85 7.20
C ARG A 325 -9.09 -21.92 6.15
N ARG A 326 -9.38 -21.53 4.91
CA ARG A 326 -8.37 -21.44 3.82
C ARG A 326 -7.26 -20.44 4.13
N ASN A 327 -7.57 -19.34 4.82
CA ASN A 327 -6.56 -18.36 5.24
C ASN A 327 -5.60 -18.88 6.32
N LEU A 328 -5.89 -20.01 6.96
CA LEU A 328 -4.96 -20.66 7.89
C LEU A 328 -3.86 -21.43 7.13
N VAL A 329 -4.10 -21.82 5.88
CA VAL A 329 -3.21 -22.68 5.09
C VAL A 329 -1.77 -22.16 4.97
N PRO A 330 -1.52 -20.86 4.72
CA PRO A 330 -0.15 -20.32 4.67
C PRO A 330 0.64 -20.49 5.99
N ASN A 331 -0.05 -20.63 7.12
CA ASN A 331 0.55 -20.75 8.46
C ASN A 331 0.96 -22.18 8.81
N LEU A 332 0.44 -23.19 8.10
CA LEU A 332 0.55 -24.60 8.51
C LEU A 332 1.98 -25.13 8.50
N ARG A 333 2.82 -24.67 7.57
CA ARG A 333 4.23 -25.08 7.53
C ARG A 333 4.97 -24.66 8.80
N GLU A 334 4.85 -23.38 9.15
CA GLU A 334 5.48 -22.86 10.36
C GLU A 334 4.84 -23.43 11.63
N TYR A 335 3.54 -23.75 11.59
CA TYR A 335 2.85 -24.37 12.70
C TYR A 335 3.40 -25.77 12.97
N ILE A 336 3.64 -26.57 11.92
CA ILE A 336 4.29 -27.88 12.00
C ILE A 336 5.68 -27.76 12.61
N ASP A 337 6.47 -26.75 12.21
CA ASP A 337 7.80 -26.54 12.77
C ASP A 337 7.73 -26.14 14.26
N TYR A 338 6.66 -25.44 14.68
CA TYR A 338 6.45 -24.97 16.05
C TYR A 338 5.87 -26.03 16.99
N ASP A 339 4.82 -26.73 16.57
CA ASP A 339 4.18 -27.84 17.29
C ASP A 339 4.10 -29.09 16.39
N PRO A 340 5.24 -29.79 16.19
CA PRO A 340 5.30 -30.97 15.32
C PRO A 340 4.43 -32.15 15.79
N ALA A 341 3.97 -32.13 17.04
CA ALA A 341 3.11 -33.15 17.61
C ALA A 341 1.62 -32.82 17.41
N ASP A 342 1.29 -31.66 16.84
CA ASP A 342 -0.07 -31.13 16.71
C ASP A 342 -0.87 -31.24 18.01
N LYS A 343 -0.29 -30.82 19.15
CA LYS A 343 -0.94 -30.95 20.47
C LYS A 343 -2.30 -30.23 20.53
N ARG A 344 -2.46 -29.18 19.72
CA ARG A 344 -3.70 -28.42 19.60
C ARG A 344 -4.70 -29.05 18.62
N GLY A 345 -4.30 -30.01 17.80
CA GLY A 345 -5.16 -30.70 16.84
C GLY A 345 -5.58 -29.82 15.64
N VAL A 346 -4.75 -28.86 15.25
CA VAL A 346 -5.01 -27.94 14.13
C VAL A 346 -4.98 -28.68 12.79
N LEU A 347 -3.97 -29.53 12.57
CA LEU A 347 -3.82 -30.28 11.32
C LEU A 347 -4.93 -31.32 11.19
N ILE A 348 -5.20 -32.03 12.29
CA ILE A 348 -6.26 -33.05 12.36
C ILE A 348 -7.63 -32.44 12.05
N ALA A 349 -7.96 -31.29 12.65
CA ALA A 349 -9.23 -30.61 12.41
C ALA A 349 -9.37 -30.18 10.94
N LEU A 350 -8.35 -29.54 10.38
CA LEU A 350 -8.36 -29.06 8.99
C LEU A 350 -8.41 -30.21 7.96
N TRP A 351 -7.83 -31.37 8.27
CA TRP A 351 -7.93 -32.55 7.40
C TRP A 351 -9.38 -33.07 7.31
N ARG A 352 -10.06 -33.09 8.46
CA ARG A 352 -11.44 -33.58 8.60
C ARG A 352 -12.51 -32.61 8.08
N ASP A 353 -12.17 -31.34 7.95
CA ASP A 353 -13.09 -30.29 7.47
C ASP A 353 -13.70 -30.59 6.08
N GLY A 354 -12.96 -31.29 5.22
CA GLY A 354 -13.46 -31.68 3.90
C GLY A 354 -13.36 -30.60 2.81
N ASP A 355 -12.83 -29.41 3.13
CA ASP A 355 -12.47 -28.42 2.11
C ASP A 355 -11.29 -28.92 1.26
N GLU A 356 -11.53 -29.13 -0.04
CA GLU A 356 -10.53 -29.72 -0.94
C GLU A 356 -9.29 -28.82 -1.16
N VAL A 357 -9.44 -27.50 -1.02
CA VAL A 357 -8.31 -26.56 -1.14
C VAL A 357 -7.39 -26.72 0.06
N VAL A 358 -7.97 -26.77 1.26
CA VAL A 358 -7.23 -27.02 2.50
C VAL A 358 -6.59 -28.42 2.46
N ARG A 359 -7.36 -29.44 2.07
CA ARG A 359 -6.92 -30.84 1.96
C ARG A 359 -5.75 -31.01 0.99
N THR A 360 -5.80 -30.38 -0.17
CA THR A 360 -4.72 -30.43 -1.16
C THR A 360 -3.41 -29.91 -0.58
N ARG A 361 -3.44 -28.79 0.16
CA ARG A 361 -2.21 -28.24 0.75
C ARG A 361 -1.71 -29.05 1.95
N LEU A 362 -2.62 -29.55 2.79
CA LEU A 362 -2.26 -30.45 3.88
C LEU A 362 -1.62 -31.74 3.37
N ARG A 363 -2.15 -32.31 2.29
CA ARG A 363 -1.58 -33.50 1.64
C ARG A 363 -0.12 -33.25 1.24
N GLU A 364 0.17 -32.14 0.59
CA GLU A 364 1.55 -31.79 0.23
C GLU A 364 2.46 -31.62 1.46
N LEU A 365 1.95 -31.02 2.54
CA LEU A 365 2.71 -30.86 3.79
C LEU A 365 2.97 -32.21 4.47
N LEU A 366 1.98 -33.11 4.51
CA LEU A 366 2.11 -34.44 5.09
C LEU A 366 3.06 -35.32 4.28
N LEU A 367 2.97 -35.30 2.94
CA LEU A 367 3.92 -36.01 2.08
C LEU A 367 5.36 -35.49 2.29
N ARG A 368 5.54 -34.17 2.44
CA ARG A 368 6.86 -33.63 2.77
C ARG A 368 7.33 -34.02 4.17
N MET A 369 6.42 -34.08 5.14
CA MET A 369 6.70 -34.56 6.50
C MET A 369 7.13 -36.03 6.49
N GLU A 370 6.50 -36.88 5.67
CA GLU A 370 6.89 -38.27 5.47
C GLU A 370 8.35 -38.39 5.00
N GLU A 371 8.73 -37.54 4.05
CA GLU A 371 10.07 -37.55 3.45
C GLU A 371 11.17 -37.12 4.40
N VAL A 372 10.90 -36.10 5.24
CA VAL A 372 11.91 -35.42 6.06
C VAL A 372 11.90 -35.90 7.51
N ALA A 373 10.74 -36.32 8.01
CA ALA A 373 10.52 -36.59 9.42
C ALA A 373 9.45 -37.68 9.61
N SER A 374 9.76 -38.92 9.21
CA SER A 374 8.83 -40.06 9.20
C SER A 374 8.14 -40.31 10.55
N ASP A 375 8.81 -40.02 11.68
CA ASP A 375 8.23 -40.18 13.02
C ASP A 375 7.11 -39.17 13.31
N HIS A 376 7.22 -37.95 12.79
CA HIS A 376 6.17 -36.95 12.93
C HIS A 376 4.98 -37.32 12.04
N PHE A 377 5.25 -37.73 10.80
CA PHE A 377 4.21 -38.23 9.90
C PHE A 377 3.47 -39.43 10.50
N ALA A 378 4.19 -40.40 11.07
CA ALA A 378 3.61 -41.56 11.74
C ALA A 378 2.59 -41.17 12.81
N ARG A 379 2.93 -40.20 13.67
CA ARG A 379 2.02 -39.70 14.71
C ARG A 379 0.76 -39.06 14.12
N GLN A 380 0.93 -38.20 13.11
CA GLN A 380 -0.21 -37.49 12.49
C GLN A 380 -1.15 -38.46 11.77
N VAL A 381 -0.61 -39.35 10.95
CA VAL A 381 -1.40 -40.33 10.20
C VAL A 381 -2.06 -41.34 11.12
N LYS A 382 -1.39 -41.79 12.19
CA LYS A 382 -2.01 -42.64 13.19
C LYS A 382 -3.18 -41.93 13.90
N ALA A 383 -3.00 -40.67 14.29
CA ALA A 383 -4.07 -39.89 14.91
C ALA A 383 -5.27 -39.72 13.96
N LEU A 384 -5.03 -39.48 12.67
CA LEU A 384 -6.09 -39.41 11.66
C LEU A 384 -6.79 -40.76 11.45
N HIS A 385 -6.02 -41.86 11.41
CA HIS A 385 -6.55 -43.22 11.29
C HIS A 385 -7.42 -43.60 12.49
N ASP A 386 -6.94 -43.34 13.71
CA ASP A 386 -7.65 -43.61 14.97
C ASP A 386 -8.95 -42.78 15.08
N LEU A 387 -9.05 -41.65 14.36
CA LEU A 387 -10.24 -40.81 14.24
C LEU A 387 -11.11 -41.14 13.02
N GLU A 388 -10.83 -42.24 12.32
CA GLU A 388 -11.54 -42.70 11.12
C GLU A 388 -11.60 -41.63 10.00
N ALA A 389 -10.58 -40.79 9.90
CA ALA A 389 -10.49 -39.81 8.83
C ALA A 389 -10.12 -40.47 7.49
N ASP A 390 -10.61 -39.89 6.39
CA ASP A 390 -10.28 -40.37 5.05
C ASP A 390 -8.79 -40.12 4.71
N LEU A 391 -8.02 -41.20 4.62
CA LEU A 391 -6.59 -41.17 4.28
C LEU A 391 -6.32 -41.56 2.82
N GLU A 392 -7.32 -42.01 2.06
CA GLU A 392 -7.13 -42.41 0.65
C GLU A 392 -6.48 -41.32 -0.22
N PRO A 393 -6.80 -40.02 -0.04
CA PRO A 393 -6.14 -38.95 -0.77
C PRO A 393 -4.61 -38.90 -0.59
N LEU A 394 -4.03 -39.50 0.46
CA LEU A 394 -2.58 -39.55 0.68
C LEU A 394 -1.91 -40.68 -0.11
N TRP A 395 -2.59 -41.81 -0.28
CA TRP A 395 -1.96 -43.06 -0.72
C TRP A 395 -1.58 -43.03 -2.20
N GLY A 396 -2.47 -42.57 -3.07
CA GLY A 396 -2.19 -42.47 -4.51
C GLY A 396 -0.93 -41.64 -4.79
N PRO A 397 -0.84 -40.39 -4.31
CA PRO A 397 0.36 -39.57 -4.49
C PRO A 397 1.61 -40.13 -3.83
N LEU A 398 1.50 -40.76 -2.65
CA LEU A 398 2.64 -41.36 -1.97
C LEU A 398 3.22 -42.53 -2.77
N GLU A 399 2.36 -43.38 -3.34
CA GLU A 399 2.77 -44.51 -4.18
C GLU A 399 3.44 -44.05 -5.48
N ILE A 400 2.93 -42.97 -6.09
CA ILE A 400 3.55 -42.37 -7.29
C ILE A 400 4.96 -41.83 -6.97
N ARG A 401 5.13 -41.17 -5.81
CA ARG A 401 6.44 -40.62 -5.40
C ARG A 401 7.43 -41.71 -5.02
N ARG A 402 6.97 -42.75 -4.31
CA ARG A 402 7.80 -43.84 -3.78
C ARG A 402 7.00 -45.14 -3.78
N ALA A 403 7.20 -45.94 -4.83
CA ALA A 403 6.54 -47.22 -4.98
C ALA A 403 6.74 -48.13 -3.74
N GLY A 404 5.66 -48.75 -3.27
CA GLY A 404 5.61 -49.62 -2.10
C GLY A 404 5.52 -48.89 -0.76
N ARG A 405 5.70 -47.56 -0.68
CA ARG A 405 5.60 -46.84 0.61
C ARG A 405 4.16 -46.70 1.08
N ALA A 406 3.18 -46.57 0.19
CA ALA A 406 1.79 -46.47 0.60
C ALA A 406 1.33 -47.75 1.31
N GLU A 407 1.65 -48.91 0.73
CA GLU A 407 1.33 -50.20 1.34
C GLU A 407 2.07 -50.41 2.68
N ALA A 408 3.36 -50.06 2.77
CA ALA A 408 4.10 -50.16 4.02
C ALA A 408 3.45 -49.34 5.17
N TRP A 409 2.98 -48.12 4.90
CA TRP A 409 2.26 -47.32 5.88
C TRP A 409 0.90 -47.93 6.24
N LYS A 410 0.13 -48.45 5.27
CA LYS A 410 -1.15 -49.13 5.53
C LYS A 410 -0.96 -50.38 6.40
N THR A 411 0.05 -51.20 6.13
CA THR A 411 0.36 -52.39 6.94
C THR A 411 0.74 -52.03 8.38
N TRP A 412 1.51 -50.96 8.57
CA TRP A 412 1.83 -50.46 9.90
C TRP A 412 0.60 -49.94 10.66
N LEU A 413 -0.29 -49.19 9.99
CA LEU A 413 -1.54 -48.71 10.60
C LEU A 413 -2.48 -49.85 10.99
N ALA A 414 -2.49 -50.96 10.23
CA ALA A 414 -3.22 -52.18 10.56
C ALA A 414 -2.61 -52.97 11.74
N GLY A 415 -1.38 -52.63 12.16
CA GLY A 415 -0.65 -53.32 13.24
C GLY A 415 0.17 -54.53 12.79
N ASP A 416 0.25 -54.78 11.49
CA ASP A 416 0.87 -55.98 10.89
C ASP A 416 2.30 -55.74 10.38
N GLY A 417 2.91 -54.59 10.67
CA GLY A 417 4.23 -54.21 10.15
C GLY A 417 4.99 -53.21 11.02
N GLU A 418 6.28 -53.04 10.72
CA GLU A 418 7.14 -52.04 11.38
C GLU A 418 6.88 -50.63 10.86
N GLN A 419 7.10 -49.62 11.71
CA GLN A 419 6.96 -48.22 11.29
C GLN A 419 7.98 -47.90 10.20
N PRO A 420 7.54 -47.44 9.03
CA PRO A 420 8.49 -47.05 8.00
C PRO A 420 9.36 -45.87 8.43
N THR A 421 10.65 -45.94 8.11
CA THR A 421 11.62 -44.89 8.42
C THR A 421 12.07 -44.17 7.14
N SER A 422 12.30 -42.87 7.24
CA SER A 422 12.97 -42.10 6.18
C SER A 422 14.48 -42.32 6.27
N SER A 423 15.15 -42.63 5.16
CA SER A 423 16.62 -42.62 5.12
C SER A 423 17.10 -41.18 5.32
N ALA A 424 18.05 -40.98 6.24
CA ALA A 424 18.67 -39.68 6.44
C ALA A 424 19.45 -39.32 5.17
N ARG A 425 18.87 -38.50 4.27
CA ARG A 425 19.66 -37.85 3.22
C ARG A 425 20.72 -37.00 3.93
N SER A 426 22.00 -37.28 3.72
CA SER A 426 23.09 -36.46 4.22
C SER A 426 23.01 -35.10 3.53
N VAL A 427 22.33 -34.14 4.14
CA VAL A 427 22.36 -32.76 3.66
C VAL A 427 23.80 -32.28 3.85
N HIS A 428 24.50 -31.99 2.75
CA HIS A 428 25.84 -31.42 2.83
C HIS A 428 25.73 -30.08 3.56
N GLN A 429 26.19 -30.03 4.81
CA GLN A 429 26.36 -28.78 5.53
C GLN A 429 27.65 -28.13 5.00
N SER A 430 27.52 -26.96 4.38
CA SER A 430 28.68 -26.16 4.01
C SER A 430 29.43 -25.75 5.28
N THR A 431 30.71 -26.11 5.37
CA THR A 431 31.58 -25.73 6.48
C THR A 431 31.98 -24.24 6.46
N LYS A 432 31.54 -23.47 5.45
CA LYS A 432 31.97 -22.09 5.15
C LYS A 432 33.47 -21.92 4.96
N GLU A 433 34.23 -23.00 4.86
CA GLU A 433 35.64 -23.01 4.50
C GLU A 433 35.78 -23.31 3.00
N ALA A 434 36.73 -22.65 2.34
CA ALA A 434 37.06 -22.97 0.96
C ALA A 434 37.61 -24.41 0.92
N PRO A 435 37.03 -25.31 0.11
CA PRO A 435 37.48 -26.69 0.07
C PRO A 435 38.93 -26.73 -0.43
N ARG A 436 39.78 -27.49 0.27
CA ARG A 436 41.22 -27.63 -0.08
C ARG A 436 41.42 -28.29 -1.44
N GLU A 437 40.46 -29.08 -1.88
CA GLU A 437 40.40 -29.71 -3.20
C GLU A 437 38.96 -29.61 -3.71
N LEU A 438 38.80 -29.34 -5.00
CA LEU A 438 37.48 -29.32 -5.63
C LEU A 438 36.87 -30.74 -5.58
N PRO A 439 35.55 -30.89 -5.34
CA PRO A 439 34.89 -32.18 -5.42
C PRO A 439 35.11 -32.82 -6.80
N ASN A 440 35.19 -34.14 -6.83
CA ASN A 440 35.25 -34.87 -8.09
C ASN A 440 34.01 -34.55 -8.94
N LEU A 441 34.21 -34.29 -10.23
CA LEU A 441 33.15 -33.87 -11.16
C LEU A 441 32.01 -34.90 -11.22
N ASP A 442 32.34 -36.18 -11.10
CA ASP A 442 31.36 -37.26 -11.09
C ASP A 442 30.42 -37.20 -9.88
N ASP A 443 30.93 -36.78 -8.70
CA ASP A 443 30.11 -36.63 -7.49
C ASP A 443 29.18 -35.41 -7.59
N ALA A 444 29.62 -34.35 -8.27
CA ALA A 444 28.82 -33.15 -8.50
C ALA A 444 27.75 -33.36 -9.59
N LEU A 445 28.03 -34.20 -10.60
CA LEU A 445 27.07 -34.54 -11.64
C LEU A 445 25.98 -35.49 -11.12
N ASN A 446 26.33 -36.43 -10.23
CA ASN A 446 25.34 -37.31 -9.59
C ASN A 446 24.29 -36.54 -8.76
N THR A 447 24.61 -35.34 -8.27
CA THR A 447 23.62 -34.47 -7.58
C THR A 447 22.72 -33.66 -8.51
N LEU A 448 23.01 -33.60 -9.81
CA LEU A 448 22.25 -32.84 -10.81
C LEU A 448 21.26 -33.72 -11.61
N ASP A 449 21.45 -35.04 -11.61
CA ASP A 449 20.61 -35.99 -12.35
C ASP A 449 19.39 -36.51 -11.55
N GLU A 450 19.15 -36.02 -10.32
CA GLU A 450 18.00 -36.37 -9.45
C GLU A 450 16.88 -35.29 -9.37
N ASP A 451 16.70 -34.45 -10.39
CA ASP A 451 15.54 -33.52 -10.49
C ASP A 451 14.32 -34.13 -11.22
#